data_AF-A0A6P2VT14-F1
#
_entry.id   AF-A0A6P2VT14-F1
#
_cell.length_a   1.000
_cell.length_b   1.000
_cell.length_c   1.000
_cell.angle_alpha   90.00
_cell.angle_beta   90.00
_cell.angle_gamma   90.00
#
_symmetry.space_group_name_H-M   'P 1'
#
loop_
_entity.id
_entity.type
_entity.pdbx_description
1 polymer ?
#
loop_
_entity_poly.entity_id
_entity_poly.type
_entity_poly.pdbx_seq_one_letter_code
_entity_poly.pdbx_strand_id
1 'polypeptide(L)'
;MLNDDMNSPLLFDALALKQNDPAVRRMRAALSLAMATLLSACAFAPGQHMAERAALPVTTNDDGDVTSDMKVPVKQIDLTLINQIHTEQKHRTPWSVPGNLLGKPSSYKLGPGDVLQITVWDHPEFAAAVGQPTQNTKASDAAPGFVVDSDGNVQFPYVTRPIRAAGKTAAQVQRELDAELRKVFVKPQVTVRVASFRAEQVYVDGEVRAPGSQTINDIPMTLVEAVNRAGGFAPTADQSRVTVTRNGEIYPVNVAQMMKTGKSPATIMLQPGDLLHVGARDDNPVYVMGEVNKPLAVPPQRDGSLTLSAALSEAGQLNQQTSNAQQVFVLRKAGDSEPVIFHLDLKSPVSMLLANQFPLASKDIVYVDNTGLVRASRVLNLLLPAISAGLTGALVTK
;
A
#
# COMPACT_ATOMS: atom_id res chain seq x y z
N MET A 1 -81.39 -43.78 40.81
CA MET A 1 -81.72 -44.14 42.20
C MET A 1 -80.41 -44.24 42.95
N LEU A 2 -80.11 -43.23 43.79
CA LEU A 2 -79.28 -43.21 45.01
C LEU A 2 -77.89 -43.92 44.98
N ASN A 3 -76.80 -43.12 45.06
CA ASN A 3 -75.87 -42.94 46.21
C ASN A 3 -74.80 -44.04 46.32
N ASP A 4 -73.60 -43.85 46.85
CA ASP A 4 -72.63 -42.76 47.05
C ASP A 4 -71.38 -43.46 47.65
N ASP A 5 -70.21 -42.82 47.56
CA ASP A 5 -68.99 -43.06 48.35
C ASP A 5 -68.24 -44.42 48.34
N MET A 6 -66.99 -44.41 47.88
CA MET A 6 -65.82 -44.44 48.78
C MET A 6 -64.48 -44.28 48.04
N ASN A 7 -63.76 -43.25 48.48
CA ASN A 7 -62.44 -42.80 48.04
C ASN A 7 -61.33 -43.65 48.70
N SER A 8 -60.30 -44.06 47.95
CA SER A 8 -59.03 -44.56 48.53
C SER A 8 -57.83 -44.29 47.59
N PRO A 9 -56.80 -43.54 48.03
CA PRO A 9 -55.53 -43.44 47.32
C PRO A 9 -54.44 -44.16 48.14
N LEU A 10 -54.06 -45.37 47.72
CA LEU A 10 -52.90 -46.09 48.26
C LEU A 10 -52.06 -46.66 47.13
N LEU A 11 -51.45 -45.81 46.30
CA LEU A 11 -50.45 -46.26 45.31
C LEU A 11 -49.36 -45.23 44.97
N PHE A 12 -49.22 -44.13 45.71
CA PHE A 12 -48.23 -43.07 45.42
C PHE A 12 -47.04 -42.95 46.40
N ASP A 13 -47.03 -43.67 47.52
CA ASP A 13 -46.00 -43.47 48.57
C ASP A 13 -44.71 -44.29 48.43
N ALA A 14 -44.58 -45.15 47.41
CA ALA A 14 -43.39 -45.99 47.27
C ALA A 14 -42.20 -45.35 46.52
N LEU A 15 -42.38 -44.17 45.90
CA LEU A 15 -41.32 -43.50 45.11
C LEU A 15 -40.61 -42.34 45.83
N ALA A 16 -41.05 -41.96 47.03
CA ALA A 16 -40.48 -40.83 47.78
C ALA A 16 -39.33 -41.21 48.72
N LEU A 17 -39.11 -42.50 48.99
CA LEU A 17 -38.16 -42.96 50.04
C LEU A 17 -36.74 -43.31 49.55
N LYS A 18 -36.34 -42.92 48.33
CA LYS A 18 -34.95 -43.09 47.85
C LYS A 18 -34.28 -41.77 47.42
N GLN A 19 -34.71 -40.65 48.00
CA GLN A 19 -34.10 -39.34 47.72
C GLN A 19 -33.13 -38.84 48.80
N ASN A 20 -33.00 -39.54 49.94
CA ASN A 20 -32.25 -39.05 51.10
C ASN A 20 -31.03 -39.91 51.49
N ASP A 21 -30.55 -40.76 50.58
CA ASP A 21 -29.34 -41.55 50.79
C ASP A 21 -28.11 -40.62 50.83
N PRO A 22 -27.28 -40.62 51.89
CA PRO A 22 -26.11 -39.74 51.98
C PRO A 22 -25.13 -39.89 50.82
N ALA A 23 -25.11 -41.08 50.18
CA ALA A 23 -24.35 -41.33 48.95
C ALA A 23 -24.87 -40.52 47.75
N VAL A 24 -26.20 -40.42 47.57
CA VAL A 24 -26.82 -39.66 46.47
C VAL A 24 -26.63 -38.16 46.69
N ARG A 25 -26.65 -37.69 47.94
CA ARG A 25 -26.39 -36.27 48.27
C ARG A 25 -24.93 -35.87 48.03
N ARG A 26 -23.98 -36.74 48.38
CA ARG A 26 -22.55 -36.55 48.07
C ARG A 26 -22.27 -36.58 46.57
N MET A 27 -22.93 -37.48 45.83
CA MET A 27 -22.81 -37.58 44.38
C MET A 27 -23.38 -36.34 43.67
N ARG A 28 -24.55 -35.83 44.11
CA ARG A 28 -25.12 -34.58 43.60
C ARG A 28 -24.24 -33.37 43.89
N ALA A 29 -23.68 -33.29 45.11
CA ALA A 29 -22.77 -32.20 45.49
C ALA A 29 -21.45 -32.23 44.69
N ALA A 30 -20.89 -33.42 44.45
CA ALA A 30 -19.71 -33.58 43.61
C ALA A 30 -19.98 -33.22 42.15
N LEU A 31 -21.16 -33.59 41.61
CA LEU A 31 -21.57 -33.26 40.26
C LEU A 31 -21.79 -31.75 40.08
N SER A 32 -22.41 -31.07 41.06
CA SER A 32 -22.60 -29.62 41.02
C SER A 32 -21.28 -28.85 41.18
N LEU A 33 -20.35 -29.36 41.99
CA LEU A 33 -19.01 -28.77 42.13
C LEU A 33 -18.19 -28.94 40.84
N ALA A 34 -18.23 -30.11 40.22
CA ALA A 34 -17.60 -30.37 38.92
C ALA A 34 -18.19 -29.48 37.81
N MET A 35 -19.52 -29.34 37.76
CA MET A 35 -20.21 -28.45 36.81
C MET A 35 -19.78 -26.99 37.00
N ALA A 36 -19.70 -26.51 38.25
CA ALA A 36 -19.25 -25.14 38.56
C ALA A 36 -17.78 -24.90 38.17
N THR A 37 -16.90 -25.89 38.38
CA THR A 37 -15.49 -25.80 37.97
C THR A 37 -15.33 -25.80 36.44
N LEU A 38 -16.15 -26.58 35.72
CA LEU A 38 -16.17 -26.60 34.24
C LEU A 38 -16.68 -25.27 33.67
N LEU A 39 -17.70 -24.67 34.29
CA LEU A 39 -18.22 -23.35 33.90
C LEU A 39 -17.19 -22.23 34.11
N SER A 40 -16.40 -22.29 35.19
CA SER A 40 -15.31 -21.34 35.44
C SER A 40 -14.13 -21.50 34.47
N ALA A 41 -13.89 -22.71 33.96
CA ALA A 41 -12.77 -22.98 33.04
C ALA A 41 -12.97 -22.35 31.65
N CYS A 42 -14.21 -22.04 31.26
CA CYS A 42 -14.52 -21.35 29.99
C CYS A 42 -13.96 -19.92 29.92
N ALA A 43 -13.67 -19.29 31.08
CA ALA A 43 -13.01 -18.00 31.13
C ALA A 43 -11.52 -18.06 30.72
N PHE A 44 -10.89 -19.25 30.77
CA PHE A 44 -9.49 -19.50 30.39
C PHE A 44 -9.35 -20.16 29.02
N ALA A 45 -10.37 -20.02 28.16
CA ALA A 45 -10.34 -20.62 26.84
C ALA A 45 -9.15 -20.11 26.01
N PRO A 46 -8.38 -21.01 25.37
CA PRO A 46 -7.21 -20.62 24.60
C PRO A 46 -7.59 -19.84 23.34
N GLY A 47 -6.95 -18.69 23.16
CA GLY A 47 -7.16 -17.80 22.02
C GLY A 47 -6.94 -16.32 22.39
N GLN A 48 -6.63 -15.50 21.39
CA GLN A 48 -6.61 -14.05 21.56
C GLN A 48 -8.04 -13.52 21.70
N HIS A 49 -8.22 -12.46 22.49
CA HIS A 49 -9.47 -11.70 22.63
C HIS A 49 -9.13 -10.28 23.09
N MET A 50 -10.02 -9.32 22.85
CA MET A 50 -9.83 -7.94 23.30
C MET A 50 -10.62 -7.67 24.59
N ALA A 51 -9.93 -7.23 25.64
CA ALA A 51 -10.57 -6.82 26.90
C ALA A 51 -11.17 -5.41 26.79
N GLU A 52 -12.25 -5.13 27.53
CA GLU A 52 -12.89 -3.80 27.57
C GLU A 52 -11.94 -2.66 28.01
N ARG A 53 -10.84 -2.99 28.68
CA ARG A 53 -9.76 -2.07 29.05
C ARG A 53 -8.49 -2.46 28.29
N ALA A 54 -8.41 -2.06 27.03
CA ALA A 54 -7.21 -2.29 26.24
C ALA A 54 -6.02 -1.49 26.80
N ALA A 55 -4.95 -2.20 27.13
CA ALA A 55 -3.71 -1.62 27.64
C ALA A 55 -2.51 -2.21 26.90
N LEU A 56 -1.50 -1.39 26.67
CA LEU A 56 -0.19 -1.85 26.21
C LEU A 56 0.81 -1.79 27.38
N PRO A 57 1.60 -2.85 27.61
CA PRO A 57 2.66 -2.81 28.60
C PRO A 57 3.76 -1.86 28.10
N VAL A 58 4.12 -0.86 28.92
CA VAL A 58 5.28 0.00 28.69
C VAL A 58 6.35 -0.39 29.70
N THR A 59 7.52 -0.81 29.21
CA THR A 59 8.71 -1.04 30.03
C THR A 59 9.53 0.24 30.06
N THR A 60 9.82 0.77 31.25
CA THR A 60 10.64 1.99 31.40
C THR A 60 12.07 1.72 31.85
N ASN A 61 12.41 0.46 32.16
CA ASN A 61 13.72 0.07 32.69
C ASN A 61 14.33 -1.07 31.83
N ASP A 62 15.66 -1.11 31.74
CA ASP A 62 16.43 -2.13 30.99
C ASP A 62 16.22 -3.57 31.49
N ASP A 63 15.67 -3.74 32.70
CA ASP A 63 15.36 -5.05 33.31
C ASP A 63 14.05 -5.69 32.79
N GLY A 64 13.33 -5.02 31.88
CA GLY A 64 12.13 -5.56 31.23
C GLY A 64 10.87 -5.59 32.10
N ASP A 65 10.90 -4.98 33.29
CA ASP A 65 9.75 -4.93 34.19
C ASP A 65 8.68 -3.94 33.65
N VAL A 66 7.43 -4.39 33.57
CA VAL A 66 6.31 -3.60 33.04
C VAL A 66 5.83 -2.64 34.12
N THR A 67 6.13 -1.35 33.97
CA THR A 67 5.86 -0.36 35.02
C THR A 67 4.56 0.41 34.81
N SER A 68 3.96 0.37 33.61
CA SER A 68 2.65 0.98 33.37
C SER A 68 1.88 0.38 32.19
N ASP A 69 0.57 0.27 32.39
CA ASP A 69 -0.41 -0.04 31.36
C ASP A 69 -0.81 1.26 30.63
N MET A 70 -0.32 1.48 29.41
CA MET A 70 -0.79 2.58 28.57
C MET A 70 -2.23 2.27 28.14
N LYS A 71 -3.20 3.02 28.67
CA LYS A 71 -4.62 2.88 28.28
C LYS A 71 -4.80 3.33 26.83
N VAL A 72 -5.25 2.42 25.98
CA VAL A 72 -5.47 2.71 24.57
C VAL A 72 -6.92 3.19 24.38
N PRO A 73 -7.17 4.40 23.84
CA PRO A 73 -8.52 4.90 23.65
C PRO A 73 -9.26 4.06 22.61
N VAL A 74 -10.46 3.61 22.96
CA VAL A 74 -11.39 2.89 22.07
C VAL A 74 -12.41 3.88 21.52
N LYS A 75 -12.40 4.13 20.21
CA LYS A 75 -13.34 5.00 19.50
C LYS A 75 -14.34 4.15 18.72
N GLN A 76 -15.63 4.46 18.83
CA GLN A 76 -16.66 3.80 18.02
C GLN A 76 -16.60 4.31 16.57
N ILE A 77 -16.69 3.41 15.61
CA ILE A 77 -16.85 3.75 14.19
C ILE A 77 -18.32 4.09 13.96
N ASP A 78 -18.62 5.39 14.00
CA ASP A 78 -19.92 5.95 13.69
C ASP A 78 -19.81 7.03 12.59
N LEU A 79 -20.94 7.59 12.18
CA LEU A 79 -20.97 8.66 11.16
C LEU A 79 -20.24 9.93 11.61
N THR A 80 -20.21 10.22 12.91
CA THR A 80 -19.53 11.42 13.43
C THR A 80 -18.02 11.28 13.27
N LEU A 81 -17.47 10.12 13.62
CA LEU A 81 -16.06 9.79 13.44
C LEU A 81 -15.69 9.77 11.96
N ILE A 82 -16.51 9.15 11.10
CA ILE A 82 -16.24 9.10 9.65
C ILE A 82 -16.17 10.52 9.07
N ASN A 83 -17.13 11.38 9.40
CA ASN A 83 -17.13 12.76 8.96
C ASN A 83 -15.92 13.54 9.50
N GLN A 84 -15.54 13.30 10.76
CA GLN A 84 -14.33 13.88 11.35
C GLN A 84 -13.08 13.45 10.56
N ILE A 85 -12.90 12.15 10.29
CA ILE A 85 -11.76 11.62 9.53
C ILE A 85 -11.71 12.23 8.14
N HIS A 86 -12.84 12.29 7.41
CA HIS A 86 -12.87 12.88 6.07
C HIS A 86 -12.58 14.38 6.09
N THR A 87 -13.03 15.08 7.12
CA THR A 87 -12.77 16.52 7.31
C THR A 87 -11.29 16.75 7.62
N GLU A 88 -10.71 15.97 8.54
CA GLU A 88 -9.27 15.99 8.84
C GLU A 88 -8.45 15.66 7.59
N GLN A 89 -8.85 14.68 6.78
CA GLN A 89 -8.17 14.35 5.52
C GLN A 89 -8.25 15.49 4.48
N LYS A 90 -9.35 16.23 4.44
CA LYS A 90 -9.49 17.43 3.59
C LYS A 90 -8.65 18.61 4.10
N HIS A 91 -8.52 18.76 5.42
CA HIS A 91 -7.78 19.86 6.05
C HIS A 91 -6.29 19.58 6.24
N ARG A 92 -5.85 18.31 6.26
CA ARG A 92 -4.45 17.96 6.10
C ARG A 92 -3.96 18.67 4.86
N THR A 93 -2.93 19.50 5.05
CA THR A 93 -2.39 20.45 4.07
C THR A 93 -2.54 19.87 2.67
N PRO A 94 -3.30 20.52 1.77
CA PRO A 94 -3.62 19.94 0.49
C PRO A 94 -2.30 19.53 -0.14
N TRP A 95 -2.15 18.23 -0.42
CA TRP A 95 -0.96 17.70 -1.04
C TRP A 95 -0.59 18.59 -2.22
N SER A 96 0.40 19.44 -2.01
CA SER A 96 0.81 20.43 -2.98
C SER A 96 2.07 19.88 -3.57
N VAL A 97 2.05 19.72 -4.88
CA VAL A 97 3.27 19.43 -5.62
C VAL A 97 4.20 20.62 -5.36
N PRO A 98 5.39 20.38 -4.80
CA PRO A 98 6.38 21.44 -4.57
C PRO A 98 6.59 22.28 -5.84
N GLY A 99 6.57 23.60 -5.71
CA GLY A 99 6.58 24.50 -6.87
C GLY A 99 7.81 24.36 -7.77
N ASN A 100 8.92 23.86 -7.23
CA ASN A 100 10.14 23.52 -7.97
C ASN A 100 9.98 22.30 -8.91
N LEU A 101 9.03 21.41 -8.65
CA LEU A 101 8.70 20.32 -9.57
C LEU A 101 7.77 20.77 -10.71
N LEU A 102 7.01 21.84 -10.49
CA LEU A 102 6.10 22.38 -11.48
C LEU A 102 6.89 23.18 -12.52
N GLY A 103 6.72 22.83 -13.79
CA GLY A 103 7.44 23.47 -14.88
C GLY A 103 6.60 23.63 -16.12
N LYS A 104 6.97 24.61 -16.95
CA LYS A 104 6.50 24.68 -18.33
C LYS A 104 7.46 23.88 -19.21
N PRO A 105 6.96 23.21 -20.26
CA PRO A 105 7.79 22.66 -21.31
C PRO A 105 8.85 23.67 -21.78
N SER A 106 10.13 23.31 -21.66
CA SER A 106 11.24 24.07 -22.20
C SER A 106 11.88 23.29 -23.34
N SER A 107 12.31 23.98 -24.39
CA SER A 107 13.06 23.33 -25.47
C SER A 107 14.34 22.70 -24.94
N TYR A 108 14.68 21.52 -25.46
CA TYR A 108 15.93 20.84 -25.17
C TYR A 108 17.14 21.75 -25.45
N LYS A 109 18.08 21.75 -24.51
CA LYS A 109 19.37 22.42 -24.65
C LYS A 109 20.42 21.34 -24.85
N LEU A 110 21.28 21.56 -25.84
CA LEU A 110 22.37 20.65 -26.13
C LEU A 110 23.33 20.58 -24.94
N GLY A 111 23.96 19.43 -24.76
CA GLY A 111 25.02 19.23 -23.77
C GLY A 111 26.17 18.37 -24.32
N PRO A 112 27.28 18.26 -23.55
CA PRO A 112 28.39 17.38 -23.89
C PRO A 112 27.93 15.94 -24.18
N GLY A 113 28.45 15.34 -25.25
CA GLY A 113 28.12 13.99 -25.69
C GLY A 113 26.94 13.88 -26.65
N ASP A 114 26.11 14.92 -26.79
CA ASP A 114 25.06 14.94 -27.82
C ASP A 114 25.66 14.84 -29.23
N VAL A 115 24.91 14.24 -30.14
CA VAL A 115 25.32 14.10 -31.54
C VAL A 115 24.40 14.93 -32.42
N LEU A 116 24.96 15.85 -33.19
CA LEU A 116 24.24 16.69 -34.13
C LEU A 116 24.34 16.12 -35.55
N GLN A 117 23.19 16.01 -36.21
CA GLN A 117 23.13 15.85 -37.66
C GLN A 117 23.06 17.24 -38.28
N ILE A 118 24.11 17.59 -39.02
CA ILE A 118 24.23 18.87 -39.69
C ILE A 118 24.19 18.61 -41.20
N THR A 119 23.19 19.16 -41.86
CA THR A 119 23.03 19.10 -43.31
C THR A 119 23.23 20.48 -43.89
N VAL A 120 24.19 20.61 -44.80
CA VAL A 120 24.37 21.80 -45.63
C VAL A 120 23.89 21.45 -47.03
N TRP A 121 22.81 22.10 -47.49
CA TRP A 121 22.25 21.82 -48.81
C TRP A 121 23.19 22.30 -49.91
N ASP A 122 23.11 21.65 -51.08
CA ASP A 122 24.01 21.82 -52.23
C ASP A 122 25.50 21.52 -51.94
N HIS A 123 25.78 20.90 -50.78
CA HIS A 123 27.12 20.51 -50.34
C HIS A 123 27.15 19.07 -49.75
N PRO A 124 27.00 18.03 -50.59
CA PRO A 124 26.95 16.63 -50.14
C PRO A 124 28.27 16.12 -49.53
N GLU A 125 29.39 16.80 -49.77
CA GLU A 125 30.70 16.49 -49.20
C GLU A 125 30.70 16.48 -47.66
N PHE A 126 29.88 17.32 -47.03
CA PHE A 126 29.75 17.35 -45.57
C PHE A 126 29.01 16.14 -45.01
N ALA A 127 28.01 15.66 -45.74
CA ALA A 127 27.29 14.45 -45.36
C ALA A 127 28.16 13.21 -45.54
N ALA A 128 29.01 13.18 -46.58
CA ALA A 128 29.96 12.08 -46.82
C ALA A 128 31.06 12.01 -45.76
N ALA A 129 31.51 13.16 -45.23
CA ALA A 129 32.57 13.23 -44.21
C ALA A 129 32.16 12.61 -42.86
N VAL A 130 30.87 12.54 -42.56
CA VAL A 130 30.31 11.96 -41.32
C VAL A 130 30.21 10.41 -41.41
N GLY A 131 30.38 9.84 -42.60
CA GLY A 131 30.22 8.42 -42.88
C GLY A 131 28.77 8.00 -43.13
N GLN A 132 28.58 6.89 -43.84
CA GLN A 132 27.26 6.31 -44.05
C GLN A 132 26.83 5.47 -42.83
N PRO A 133 25.55 5.48 -42.45
CA PRO A 133 25.05 4.60 -41.41
C PRO A 133 25.29 3.14 -41.81
N THR A 134 25.98 2.38 -40.95
CA THR A 134 26.20 0.94 -41.14
C THR A 134 24.85 0.21 -41.08
N GLN A 135 24.59 -0.72 -42.01
CA GLN A 135 23.26 -1.37 -42.16
C GLN A 135 22.75 -2.14 -40.92
N ASN A 136 23.60 -2.40 -39.92
CA ASN A 136 23.24 -3.12 -38.69
C ASN A 136 23.64 -2.32 -37.43
N THR A 137 23.07 -1.13 -37.22
CA THR A 137 23.27 -0.40 -35.96
C THR A 137 22.33 -0.90 -34.86
N LYS A 138 22.88 -1.23 -33.70
CA LYS A 138 22.11 -1.38 -32.45
C LYS A 138 21.73 0.01 -31.93
N ALA A 139 20.67 0.09 -31.13
CA ALA A 139 20.28 1.35 -30.47
C ALA A 139 21.37 1.96 -29.59
N SER A 140 22.35 1.16 -29.15
CA SER A 140 23.54 1.59 -28.39
C SER A 140 24.64 2.24 -29.24
N ASP A 141 24.62 2.06 -30.56
CA ASP A 141 25.73 2.47 -31.41
C ASP A 141 25.76 4.01 -31.56
N ALA A 142 26.94 4.56 -31.78
CA ALA A 142 27.10 5.99 -32.03
C ALA A 142 26.37 6.37 -33.32
N ALA A 143 25.37 7.25 -33.21
CA ALA A 143 24.74 7.82 -34.39
C ALA A 143 25.79 8.57 -35.23
N PRO A 144 25.78 8.45 -36.57
CA PRO A 144 26.65 9.26 -37.41
C PRO A 144 26.28 10.73 -37.22
N GLY A 145 27.25 11.57 -36.89
CA GLY A 145 27.06 13.01 -36.72
C GLY A 145 28.26 13.70 -36.10
N PHE A 146 28.09 14.99 -35.81
CA PHE A 146 29.06 15.83 -35.13
C PHE A 146 28.80 15.79 -33.63
N VAL A 147 29.76 15.28 -32.87
CA VAL A 147 29.65 15.13 -31.42
C VAL A 147 29.94 16.48 -30.75
N VAL A 148 29.14 16.82 -29.74
CA VAL A 148 29.42 17.91 -28.81
C VAL A 148 30.50 17.42 -27.84
N ASP A 149 31.68 18.05 -27.87
CA ASP A 149 32.83 17.64 -27.04
C ASP A 149 32.62 17.93 -25.54
N SER A 150 33.61 17.58 -24.70
CA SER A 150 33.57 17.80 -23.25
C SER A 150 33.55 19.28 -22.86
N ASP A 151 34.15 20.15 -23.67
CA ASP A 151 34.09 21.61 -23.49
C ASP A 151 32.73 22.18 -23.99
N GLY A 152 31.93 21.30 -24.58
CA GLY A 152 30.61 21.52 -25.13
C GLY A 152 30.61 22.34 -26.42
N ASN A 153 31.67 22.20 -27.22
CA ASN A 153 31.77 22.76 -28.56
C ASN A 153 31.49 21.70 -29.62
N VAL A 154 31.15 22.17 -30.80
CA VAL A 154 31.03 21.34 -32.01
C VAL A 154 32.01 21.89 -33.03
N GLN A 155 32.88 21.01 -33.50
CA GLN A 155 33.78 21.32 -34.61
C GLN A 155 33.09 20.95 -35.92
N PHE A 156 33.04 21.90 -36.84
CA PHE A 156 32.48 21.70 -38.18
C PHE A 156 33.49 22.18 -39.23
N PRO A 157 33.71 21.45 -40.34
CA PRO A 157 34.69 21.85 -41.36
C PRO A 157 34.42 23.25 -41.92
N TYR A 158 35.50 23.95 -42.30
CA TYR A 158 35.50 25.34 -42.81
C TYR A 158 35.00 26.41 -41.83
N VAL A 159 34.64 26.06 -40.60
CA VAL A 159 34.41 27.01 -39.52
C VAL A 159 35.73 27.28 -38.80
N THR A 160 36.12 28.54 -38.69
CA THR A 160 37.43 28.96 -38.16
C THR A 160 37.54 28.87 -36.64
N ARG A 161 36.41 28.78 -35.93
CA ARG A 161 36.33 28.67 -34.47
C ARG A 161 35.35 27.57 -34.04
N PRO A 162 35.61 26.83 -32.95
CA PRO A 162 34.63 25.89 -32.41
C PRO A 162 33.31 26.60 -32.09
N ILE A 163 32.18 25.98 -32.43
CA ILE A 163 30.85 26.52 -32.13
C ILE A 163 30.42 25.99 -30.76
N ARG A 164 30.29 26.88 -29.78
CA ARG A 164 29.76 26.50 -28.45
C ARG A 164 28.32 26.01 -28.59
N ALA A 165 28.09 24.71 -28.46
CA ALA A 165 26.77 24.11 -28.59
C ALA A 165 26.07 23.94 -27.24
N ALA A 166 26.80 23.62 -26.16
CA ALA A 166 26.12 23.33 -24.90
C ALA A 166 25.38 24.55 -24.35
N GLY A 167 24.19 24.30 -23.80
CA GLY A 167 23.26 25.32 -23.32
C GLY A 167 22.46 26.01 -24.43
N LYS A 168 22.73 25.74 -25.71
CA LYS A 168 21.98 26.27 -26.86
C LYS A 168 20.97 25.26 -27.38
N THR A 169 19.94 25.75 -28.06
CA THR A 169 19.03 24.91 -28.85
C THR A 169 19.64 24.61 -30.23
N ALA A 170 19.19 23.52 -30.88
CA ALA A 170 19.61 23.20 -32.25
C ALA A 170 19.39 24.37 -33.22
N ALA A 171 18.29 25.12 -33.07
CA ALA A 171 18.00 26.30 -33.88
C ALA A 171 18.98 27.47 -33.64
N GLN A 172 19.49 27.63 -32.42
CA GLN A 172 20.53 28.62 -32.12
C GLN A 172 21.87 28.23 -32.76
N VAL A 173 22.25 26.95 -32.66
CA VAL A 173 23.45 26.42 -33.32
C VAL A 173 23.35 26.55 -34.84
N GLN A 174 22.19 26.27 -35.42
CA GLN A 174 21.96 26.44 -36.86
C GLN A 174 22.22 27.88 -37.33
N ARG A 175 21.71 28.88 -36.60
CA ARG A 175 21.92 30.30 -36.96
C ARG A 175 23.38 30.71 -36.86
N GLU A 176 24.09 30.22 -35.84
CA GLU A 176 25.51 30.52 -35.68
C GLU A 176 26.35 29.85 -36.77
N LEU A 177 26.04 28.59 -37.10
CA LEU A 177 26.73 27.87 -38.16
C LEU A 177 26.47 28.49 -39.55
N ASP A 178 25.24 28.92 -39.84
CA ASP A 178 24.93 29.69 -41.06
C ASP A 178 25.76 30.98 -41.15
N ALA A 179 25.87 31.74 -40.05
CA ALA A 179 26.64 32.98 -40.01
C ALA A 179 28.15 32.76 -40.22
N GLU A 180 28.71 31.67 -39.66
CA GLU A 180 30.11 31.33 -39.85
C GLU A 180 30.39 30.79 -41.26
N LEU A 181 29.54 29.92 -41.79
CA LEU A 181 29.73 29.35 -43.14
C LEU A 181 29.58 30.42 -44.24
N ARG A 182 28.77 31.46 -44.04
CA ARG A 182 28.67 32.61 -44.97
C ARG A 182 29.98 33.34 -45.22
N LYS A 183 30.99 33.18 -44.34
CA LYS A 183 32.32 33.76 -44.54
C LYS A 183 33.11 33.07 -45.64
N VAL A 184 32.73 31.83 -45.99
CA VAL A 184 33.44 30.97 -46.95
C VAL A 184 32.54 30.55 -48.12
N PHE A 185 31.23 30.40 -47.90
CA PHE A 185 30.24 29.94 -48.87
C PHE A 185 29.20 31.02 -49.19
N VAL A 186 28.73 31.08 -50.44
CA VAL A 186 27.71 32.03 -50.89
C VAL A 186 26.32 31.46 -50.59
N LYS A 187 25.57 32.11 -49.68
CA LYS A 187 24.19 31.74 -49.30
C LYS A 187 24.01 30.26 -48.88
N PRO A 188 24.80 29.75 -47.92
CA PRO A 188 24.63 28.38 -47.43
C PRO A 188 23.21 28.19 -46.86
N GLN A 189 22.66 26.99 -47.03
CA GLN A 189 21.41 26.59 -46.39
C GLN A 189 21.72 25.46 -45.40
N VAL A 190 21.58 25.74 -44.11
CA VAL A 190 22.00 24.83 -43.04
C VAL A 190 20.78 24.33 -42.27
N THR A 191 20.73 23.03 -42.01
CA THR A 191 19.76 22.38 -41.14
C THR A 191 20.49 21.63 -40.04
N VAL A 192 20.14 21.89 -38.78
CA VAL A 192 20.72 21.20 -37.61
C VAL A 192 19.62 20.43 -36.88
N ARG A 193 19.84 19.13 -36.67
CA ARG A 193 18.99 18.26 -35.87
C ARG A 193 19.84 17.53 -34.83
N VAL A 194 19.22 17.09 -33.75
CA VAL A 194 19.88 16.18 -32.79
C VAL A 194 19.68 14.76 -33.30
N ALA A 195 20.79 14.08 -33.62
CA ALA A 195 20.80 12.69 -34.04
C ALA A 195 20.73 11.74 -32.85
N SER A 196 21.42 12.09 -31.75
CA SER A 196 21.42 11.32 -30.52
C SER A 196 21.46 12.25 -29.33
N PHE A 197 20.44 12.14 -28.48
CA PHE A 197 20.39 12.79 -27.17
C PHE A 197 21.17 11.91 -26.19
N ARG A 198 22.17 12.47 -25.52
CA ARG A 198 23.05 11.72 -24.62
C ARG A 198 23.45 12.52 -23.39
N ALA A 199 23.37 13.85 -23.45
CA ALA A 199 23.84 14.71 -22.39
C ALA A 199 22.98 14.65 -21.12
N GLU A 200 21.67 14.48 -21.28
CA GLU A 200 20.71 14.62 -20.18
C GLU A 200 19.84 13.36 -20.03
N GLN A 201 19.75 12.84 -18.80
CA GLN A 201 18.97 11.64 -18.48
C GLN A 201 18.23 11.80 -17.15
N VAL A 202 17.11 11.09 -17.03
CA VAL A 202 16.40 10.84 -15.77
C VAL A 202 16.42 9.35 -15.47
N TYR A 203 16.23 8.97 -14.22
CA TYR A 203 16.17 7.58 -13.80
C TYR A 203 14.76 7.24 -13.34
N VAL A 204 14.22 6.11 -13.79
CA VAL A 204 12.92 5.61 -13.35
C VAL A 204 13.11 4.24 -12.74
N ASP A 205 12.68 4.05 -11.50
CA ASP A 205 12.79 2.79 -10.77
C ASP A 205 11.52 2.45 -9.97
N GLY A 206 11.52 1.25 -9.37
CA GLY A 206 10.37 0.71 -8.66
C GLY A 206 9.31 0.09 -9.59
N GLU A 207 8.04 0.20 -9.20
CA GLU A 207 6.89 -0.48 -9.78
C GLU A 207 6.40 0.12 -11.12
N VAL A 208 7.28 0.10 -12.12
CA VAL A 208 6.99 0.37 -13.53
C VAL A 208 7.28 -0.87 -14.36
N ARG A 209 6.75 -0.96 -15.60
CA ARG A 209 6.95 -2.16 -16.43
C ARG A 209 8.40 -2.35 -16.89
N ALA A 210 9.11 -1.26 -17.15
CA ALA A 210 10.48 -1.25 -17.62
C ALA A 210 11.29 -0.16 -16.88
N PRO A 211 11.86 -0.46 -15.70
CA PRO A 211 12.73 0.47 -15.00
C PRO A 211 14.04 0.67 -15.75
N GLY A 212 14.65 1.84 -15.58
CA GLY A 212 15.93 2.18 -16.18
C GLY A 212 16.14 3.68 -16.40
N SER A 213 17.32 4.02 -16.94
CA SER A 213 17.64 5.37 -17.37
C SER A 213 16.87 5.74 -18.64
N GLN A 214 16.35 6.97 -18.69
CA GLN A 214 15.67 7.52 -19.84
C GLN A 214 16.30 8.84 -20.26
N THR A 215 16.64 8.95 -21.53
CA THR A 215 17.21 10.18 -22.08
C THR A 215 16.15 11.27 -22.23
N ILE A 216 16.50 12.51 -21.84
CA ILE A 216 15.72 13.71 -22.12
C ILE A 216 15.96 14.12 -23.58
N ASN A 217 14.89 14.40 -24.31
CA ASN A 217 14.96 14.82 -25.71
C ASN A 217 14.10 16.07 -25.97
N ASP A 218 13.74 16.31 -27.22
CA ASP A 218 12.88 17.41 -27.66
C ASP A 218 11.43 17.32 -27.16
N ILE A 219 11.02 16.14 -26.67
CA ILE A 219 9.74 15.94 -25.99
C ILE A 219 9.92 16.27 -24.49
N PRO A 220 9.09 17.16 -23.92
CA PRO A 220 9.14 17.49 -22.49
C PRO A 220 9.07 16.25 -21.59
N MET A 221 10.13 16.03 -20.80
CA MET A 221 10.19 14.91 -19.86
C MET A 221 9.37 15.21 -18.61
N THR A 222 8.06 14.96 -18.69
CA THR A 222 7.16 15.02 -17.53
C THR A 222 7.18 13.71 -16.73
N LEU A 223 6.64 13.72 -15.51
CA LEU A 223 6.43 12.48 -14.76
C LEU A 223 5.61 11.45 -15.55
N VAL A 224 4.54 11.92 -16.22
CA VAL A 224 3.69 11.04 -17.05
C VAL A 224 4.46 10.48 -18.23
N GLU A 225 5.26 11.30 -18.90
CA GLU A 225 6.10 10.87 -20.03
C GLU A 225 7.11 9.82 -19.58
N ALA A 226 7.80 10.04 -18.45
CA ALA A 226 8.77 9.10 -17.92
C ALA A 226 8.13 7.74 -17.59
N VAL A 227 6.95 7.75 -16.95
CA VAL A 227 6.19 6.52 -16.66
C VAL A 227 5.74 5.84 -17.95
N ASN A 228 5.28 6.58 -18.95
CA ASN A 228 4.83 6.02 -20.23
C ASN A 228 5.99 5.38 -21.00
N ARG A 229 7.16 6.02 -21.06
CA ARG A 229 8.38 5.46 -21.64
C ARG A 229 8.87 4.22 -20.90
N ALA A 230 8.61 4.13 -19.59
CA ALA A 230 8.83 2.93 -18.78
C ALA A 230 7.75 1.85 -19.00
N GLY A 231 6.88 1.99 -20.00
CA GLY A 231 5.79 1.05 -20.30
C GLY A 231 4.58 1.19 -19.38
N GLY A 232 4.48 2.25 -18.58
CA GLY A 232 3.41 2.50 -17.63
C GLY A 232 3.63 1.90 -16.24
N PHE A 233 2.78 2.28 -15.30
CA PHE A 233 2.75 1.71 -13.95
C PHE A 233 2.47 0.20 -13.96
N ALA A 234 3.20 -0.56 -13.13
CA ALA A 234 2.91 -1.98 -12.90
C ALA A 234 1.53 -2.18 -12.23
N PRO A 235 0.98 -3.41 -12.24
CA PRO A 235 -0.27 -3.73 -11.52
C PRO A 235 -0.15 -3.57 -9.99
N THR A 236 1.05 -3.82 -9.46
CA THR A 236 1.46 -3.69 -8.05
C THR A 236 1.91 -2.28 -7.65
N ALA A 237 1.90 -1.35 -8.60
CA ALA A 237 2.31 0.03 -8.36
C ALA A 237 1.36 0.79 -7.45
N ASP A 238 1.94 1.55 -6.53
CA ASP A 238 1.21 2.50 -5.71
C ASP A 238 1.32 3.93 -6.28
N GLN A 239 0.27 4.38 -6.96
CA GLN A 239 0.21 5.70 -7.57
C GLN A 239 0.00 6.82 -6.53
N SER A 240 -0.27 6.50 -5.27
CA SER A 240 -0.34 7.47 -4.19
C SER A 240 1.02 7.75 -3.53
N ARG A 241 2.00 6.87 -3.76
CA ARG A 241 3.36 6.91 -3.19
C ARG A 241 4.42 6.88 -4.29
N VAL A 242 4.39 7.89 -5.15
CA VAL A 242 5.47 8.17 -6.09
C VAL A 242 6.41 9.18 -5.43
N THR A 243 7.71 9.11 -5.71
CA THR A 243 8.67 10.11 -5.23
C THR A 243 9.56 10.58 -6.37
N VAL A 244 9.90 11.87 -6.36
CA VAL A 244 10.92 12.45 -7.23
C VAL A 244 12.05 12.88 -6.33
N THR A 245 13.24 12.33 -6.54
CA THR A 245 14.46 12.80 -5.87
C THR A 245 15.20 13.73 -6.80
N ARG A 246 15.43 14.97 -6.36
CA ARG A 246 16.17 16.00 -7.11
C ARG A 246 17.17 16.68 -6.19
N ASN A 247 18.43 16.73 -6.61
CA ASN A 247 19.52 17.35 -5.84
C ASN A 247 19.63 16.83 -4.39
N GLY A 248 19.32 15.54 -4.17
CA GLY A 248 19.34 14.91 -2.85
C GLY A 248 18.10 15.15 -1.97
N GLU A 249 17.14 15.97 -2.42
CA GLU A 249 15.87 16.17 -1.74
C GLU A 249 14.79 15.23 -2.31
N ILE A 250 14.00 14.61 -1.43
CA ILE A 250 12.92 13.70 -1.80
C ILE A 250 11.60 14.47 -1.77
N TYR A 251 10.94 14.53 -2.93
CA TYR A 251 9.63 15.15 -3.09
C TYR A 251 8.59 14.07 -3.33
N PRO A 252 7.71 13.81 -2.37
CA PRO A 252 6.67 12.83 -2.59
C PRO A 252 5.59 13.41 -3.52
N VAL A 253 5.04 12.56 -4.37
CA VAL A 253 4.00 12.86 -5.36
C VAL A 253 2.88 11.82 -5.25
N ASN A 254 1.65 12.29 -5.06
CA ASN A 254 0.45 11.46 -5.09
C ASN A 254 -0.26 11.65 -6.44
N VAL A 255 0.13 10.85 -7.42
CA VAL A 255 -0.40 10.89 -8.79
C VAL A 255 -1.90 10.58 -8.79
N ALA A 256 -2.34 9.63 -7.97
CA ALA A 256 -3.76 9.27 -7.86
C ALA A 256 -4.62 10.44 -7.38
N GLN A 257 -4.17 11.18 -6.36
CA GLN A 257 -4.87 12.34 -5.81
C GLN A 257 -4.89 13.51 -6.80
N MET A 258 -3.81 13.72 -7.55
CA MET A 258 -3.76 14.72 -8.61
C MET A 258 -4.86 14.46 -9.65
N MET A 259 -4.96 13.22 -10.14
CA MET A 259 -6.01 12.81 -11.08
C MET A 259 -7.43 12.99 -10.49
N LYS A 260 -7.65 12.58 -9.23
CA LYS A 260 -8.94 12.75 -8.54
C LYS A 260 -9.35 14.21 -8.36
N THR A 261 -8.39 15.11 -8.21
CA THR A 261 -8.62 16.56 -8.01
C THR A 261 -8.54 17.37 -9.30
N GLY A 262 -8.44 16.71 -10.47
CA GLY A 262 -8.37 17.37 -11.77
C GLY A 262 -7.03 18.07 -12.05
N LYS A 263 -6.00 17.84 -11.24
CA LYS A 263 -4.64 18.35 -11.46
C LYS A 263 -3.88 17.35 -12.33
N SER A 264 -3.35 17.80 -13.47
CA SER A 264 -2.59 16.91 -14.35
C SER A 264 -1.19 16.60 -13.79
N PRO A 265 -0.79 15.32 -13.63
CA PRO A 265 0.58 14.95 -13.28
C PRO A 265 1.60 15.34 -14.36
N ALA A 266 1.15 15.67 -15.58
CA ALA A 266 2.00 16.19 -16.65
C ALA A 266 2.53 17.62 -16.37
N THR A 267 2.06 18.26 -15.30
CA THR A 267 2.62 19.54 -14.82
C THR A 267 3.95 19.36 -14.08
N ILE A 268 4.28 18.14 -13.65
CA ILE A 268 5.56 17.80 -13.02
C ILE A 268 6.58 17.57 -14.11
N MET A 269 7.54 18.49 -14.21
CA MET A 269 8.65 18.43 -15.16
C MET A 269 9.88 17.85 -14.47
N LEU A 270 10.39 16.75 -15.01
CA LEU A 270 11.64 16.15 -14.56
C LEU A 270 12.83 16.89 -15.17
N GLN A 271 13.91 16.92 -14.41
CA GLN A 271 15.16 17.58 -14.76
C GLN A 271 16.29 16.54 -14.87
N PRO A 272 17.38 16.86 -15.57
CA PRO A 272 18.52 15.97 -15.66
C PRO A 272 19.01 15.55 -14.27
N GLY A 273 19.22 14.26 -14.07
CA GLY A 273 19.65 13.67 -12.79
C GLY A 273 18.52 13.34 -11.81
N ASP A 274 17.26 13.67 -12.11
CA ASP A 274 16.12 13.27 -11.27
C ASP A 274 15.98 11.75 -11.21
N LEU A 275 15.62 11.23 -10.03
CA LEU A 275 15.19 9.84 -9.82
C LEU A 275 13.69 9.81 -9.51
N LEU A 276 12.91 9.21 -10.40
CA LEU A 276 11.50 8.94 -10.23
C LEU A 276 11.31 7.51 -9.71
N HIS A 277 10.91 7.38 -8.45
CA HIS A 277 10.67 6.10 -7.81
C HIS A 277 9.18 5.85 -7.58
N VAL A 278 8.70 4.68 -7.99
CA VAL A 278 7.31 4.24 -7.78
C VAL A 278 7.29 3.12 -6.75
N GLY A 279 6.70 3.36 -5.57
CA GLY A 279 6.62 2.36 -4.52
C GLY A 279 5.66 1.21 -4.84
N ALA A 280 5.87 0.07 -4.17
CA ALA A 280 4.94 -1.06 -4.22
C ALA A 280 3.80 -0.88 -3.23
N ARG A 281 2.59 -1.25 -3.68
CA ARG A 281 1.42 -1.28 -2.79
C ARG A 281 1.61 -2.31 -1.67
N ASP A 282 2.34 -3.38 -1.95
CA ASP A 282 2.58 -4.49 -1.03
C ASP A 282 3.51 -4.11 0.14
N ASP A 283 4.26 -3.01 0.03
CA ASP A 283 5.10 -2.48 1.12
C ASP A 283 4.28 -1.90 2.29
N ASN A 284 3.00 -1.66 2.05
CA ASN A 284 2.13 -0.90 2.93
C ASN A 284 0.78 -1.60 3.19
N PRO A 285 0.77 -2.91 3.53
CA PRO A 285 -0.45 -3.66 3.65
C PRO A 285 -1.22 -3.31 4.92
N VAL A 286 -2.49 -3.69 4.95
CA VAL A 286 -3.29 -3.82 6.18
C VAL A 286 -3.37 -5.28 6.56
N TYR A 287 -3.22 -5.59 7.83
CA TYR A 287 -3.30 -6.97 8.30
C TYR A 287 -4.70 -7.29 8.78
N VAL A 288 -5.34 -8.31 8.22
CA VAL A 288 -6.64 -8.81 8.68
C VAL A 288 -6.44 -10.12 9.41
N MET A 289 -6.82 -10.17 10.69
CA MET A 289 -6.57 -11.26 11.61
C MET A 289 -7.79 -11.58 12.48
N GLY A 290 -7.73 -12.68 13.22
CA GLY A 290 -8.81 -13.16 14.08
C GLY A 290 -9.79 -14.08 13.32
N GLU A 291 -11.06 -14.04 13.71
CA GLU A 291 -12.10 -14.95 13.21
C GLU A 291 -12.69 -14.49 11.85
N VAL A 292 -11.83 -14.39 10.85
CA VAL A 292 -12.20 -14.24 9.44
C VAL A 292 -11.98 -15.57 8.70
N ASN A 293 -12.60 -15.75 7.54
CA ASN A 293 -12.43 -17.00 6.79
C ASN A 293 -11.00 -17.18 6.24
N LYS A 294 -10.29 -16.09 5.94
CA LYS A 294 -8.91 -16.10 5.42
C LYS A 294 -8.08 -14.94 5.99
N PRO A 295 -7.41 -15.11 7.15
CA PRO A 295 -6.48 -14.13 7.67
C PRO A 295 -5.34 -13.85 6.67
N LEU A 296 -5.11 -12.59 6.30
CA LEU A 296 -4.09 -12.21 5.32
C LEU A 296 -3.69 -10.73 5.39
N ALA A 297 -2.56 -10.39 4.75
CA ALA A 297 -2.13 -9.00 4.54
C ALA A 297 -2.71 -8.47 3.21
N VAL A 298 -3.59 -7.46 3.30
CA VAL A 298 -4.32 -6.87 2.17
C VAL A 298 -3.57 -5.62 1.69
N PRO A 299 -2.99 -5.61 0.48
CA PRO A 299 -2.44 -4.39 -0.09
C PRO A 299 -3.56 -3.40 -0.45
N PRO A 300 -3.29 -2.08 -0.37
CA PRO A 300 -4.24 -1.09 -0.84
C PRO A 300 -4.45 -1.18 -2.36
N GLN A 301 -5.49 -0.50 -2.83
CA GLN A 301 -5.71 -0.29 -4.24
C GLN A 301 -4.59 0.57 -4.85
N ARG A 302 -4.52 0.63 -6.18
CA ARG A 302 -3.48 1.38 -6.91
C ARG A 302 -3.47 2.88 -6.58
N ASP A 303 -4.60 3.41 -6.12
CA ASP A 303 -4.75 4.80 -5.69
C ASP A 303 -4.41 5.03 -4.20
N GLY A 304 -3.86 4.01 -3.54
CA GLY A 304 -3.51 4.01 -2.13
C GLY A 304 -4.68 3.81 -1.17
N SER A 305 -5.92 3.68 -1.68
CA SER A 305 -7.10 3.56 -0.83
C SER A 305 -7.38 2.10 -0.44
N LEU A 306 -7.83 1.92 0.80
CA LEU A 306 -8.36 0.65 1.29
C LEU A 306 -9.42 0.96 2.36
N THR A 307 -10.60 0.35 2.23
CA THR A 307 -11.69 0.51 3.21
C THR A 307 -11.77 -0.73 4.09
N LEU A 308 -12.32 -0.59 5.30
CA LEU A 308 -12.52 -1.72 6.19
C LEU A 308 -13.38 -2.82 5.54
N SER A 309 -14.43 -2.45 4.79
CA SER A 309 -15.25 -3.41 4.05
C SER A 309 -14.46 -4.19 3.00
N ALA A 310 -13.59 -3.52 2.23
CA ALA A 310 -12.79 -4.15 1.20
C ALA A 310 -11.75 -5.10 1.81
N ALA A 311 -11.08 -4.70 2.89
CA ALA A 311 -10.14 -5.56 3.60
C ALA A 311 -10.81 -6.82 4.17
N LEU A 312 -11.98 -6.67 4.81
CA LEU A 312 -12.76 -7.81 5.29
C LEU A 312 -13.22 -8.71 4.15
N SER A 313 -13.58 -8.15 3.00
CA SER A 313 -14.01 -8.92 1.82
C SER A 313 -12.87 -9.75 1.23
N GLU A 314 -11.67 -9.17 1.08
CA GLU A 314 -10.46 -9.88 0.64
C GLU A 314 -10.06 -11.00 1.61
N ALA A 315 -10.25 -10.78 2.91
CA ALA A 315 -10.06 -11.78 3.95
C ALA A 315 -11.18 -12.85 4.01
N GLY A 316 -12.06 -12.90 3.00
CA GLY A 316 -13.14 -13.88 2.91
C GLY A 316 -14.32 -13.61 3.84
N GLN A 317 -14.45 -12.40 4.38
CA GLN A 317 -15.46 -11.97 5.37
C GLN A 317 -15.30 -12.64 6.75
N LEU A 318 -16.17 -12.25 7.68
CA LEU A 318 -16.24 -12.81 9.02
C LEU A 318 -16.65 -14.29 8.95
N ASN A 319 -16.05 -15.12 9.80
CA ASN A 319 -16.48 -16.50 9.94
C ASN A 319 -17.82 -16.56 10.70
N GLN A 320 -18.90 -16.93 10.00
CA GLN A 320 -20.25 -16.92 10.56
C GLN A 320 -20.45 -17.88 11.74
N GLN A 321 -19.59 -18.90 11.88
CA GLN A 321 -19.67 -19.88 12.96
C GLN A 321 -18.89 -19.44 14.20
N THR A 322 -17.72 -18.81 14.00
CA THR A 322 -16.78 -18.55 15.10
C THR A 322 -16.70 -17.09 15.52
N SER A 323 -16.95 -16.17 14.61
CA SER A 323 -16.76 -14.73 14.82
C SER A 323 -17.85 -14.12 15.69
N ASN A 324 -17.47 -13.12 16.47
CA ASN A 324 -18.40 -12.19 17.09
C ASN A 324 -18.48 -10.92 16.24
N ALA A 325 -19.55 -10.81 15.43
CA ALA A 325 -19.77 -9.66 14.56
C ALA A 325 -19.87 -8.32 15.34
N GLN A 326 -20.13 -8.34 16.64
CA GLN A 326 -20.15 -7.12 17.46
C GLN A 326 -18.75 -6.60 17.79
N GLN A 327 -17.71 -7.40 17.61
CA GLN A 327 -16.35 -7.15 18.12
C GLN A 327 -15.35 -7.11 16.97
N VAL A 328 -15.51 -6.11 16.10
CA VAL A 328 -14.56 -5.83 15.01
C VAL A 328 -13.76 -4.60 15.36
N PHE A 329 -12.44 -4.75 15.36
CA PHE A 329 -11.52 -3.70 15.79
C PHE A 329 -10.54 -3.32 14.68
N VAL A 330 -10.18 -2.05 14.63
CA VAL A 330 -9.03 -1.56 13.86
C VAL A 330 -8.04 -0.97 14.84
N LEU A 331 -6.87 -1.58 14.95
CA LEU A 331 -5.76 -1.09 15.75
C LEU A 331 -4.88 -0.25 14.83
N ARG A 332 -4.75 1.04 15.16
CA ARG A 332 -3.96 2.00 14.40
C ARG A 332 -2.86 2.58 15.27
N LYS A 333 -1.62 2.49 14.79
CA LYS A 333 -0.47 3.22 15.34
C LYS A 333 0.04 4.20 14.29
N ALA A 334 -0.21 5.49 14.51
CA ALA A 334 0.19 6.55 13.58
C ALA A 334 1.57 7.11 13.95
N GLY A 335 2.64 6.45 13.51
CA GLY A 335 4.02 6.88 13.81
C GLY A 335 4.32 6.90 15.30
N ASP A 336 4.77 8.06 15.80
CA ASP A 336 5.03 8.30 17.23
C ASP A 336 3.77 8.66 18.04
N SER A 337 2.60 8.72 17.40
CA SER A 337 1.34 8.97 18.10
C SER A 337 0.95 7.78 18.96
N GLU A 338 0.20 8.06 20.03
CA GLU A 338 -0.41 7.02 20.84
C GLU A 338 -1.29 6.11 19.97
N PRO A 339 -1.25 4.80 20.19
CA PRO A 339 -2.11 3.87 19.49
C PRO A 339 -3.57 4.18 19.78
N VAL A 340 -4.44 3.93 18.81
CA VAL A 340 -5.89 4.11 18.93
C VAL A 340 -6.56 2.84 18.44
N ILE A 341 -7.60 2.40 19.16
CA ILE A 341 -8.45 1.29 18.75
C ILE A 341 -9.76 1.87 18.23
N PHE A 342 -10.17 1.48 17.04
CA PHE A 342 -11.49 1.74 16.53
C PHE A 342 -12.33 0.47 16.65
N HIS A 343 -13.61 0.61 17.00
CA HIS A 343 -14.52 -0.51 17.20
C HIS A 343 -15.76 -0.34 16.34
N LEU A 344 -16.21 -1.40 15.68
CA LEU A 344 -17.43 -1.43 14.87
C LEU A 344 -18.26 -2.68 15.18
N ASP A 345 -19.54 -2.48 15.49
CA ASP A 345 -20.52 -3.55 15.57
C ASP A 345 -21.10 -3.83 14.17
N LEU A 346 -20.74 -4.99 13.61
CA LEU A 346 -21.21 -5.51 12.32
C LEU A 346 -22.37 -6.52 12.44
N LYS A 347 -23.04 -6.63 13.59
CA LYS A 347 -24.21 -7.51 13.75
C LYS A 347 -25.33 -7.17 12.78
N SER A 348 -25.49 -5.88 12.47
CA SER A 348 -26.40 -5.41 11.43
C SER A 348 -25.65 -5.25 10.10
N PRO A 349 -26.20 -5.75 8.98
CA PRO A 349 -25.59 -5.52 7.66
C PRO A 349 -25.54 -4.02 7.29
N VAL A 350 -26.37 -3.17 7.91
CA VAL A 350 -26.36 -1.72 7.70
C VAL A 350 -25.04 -1.10 8.17
N SER A 351 -24.43 -1.64 9.23
CA SER A 351 -23.12 -1.18 9.74
C SER A 351 -21.99 -1.37 8.73
N MET A 352 -22.18 -2.23 7.72
CA MET A 352 -21.22 -2.38 6.62
C MET A 352 -21.07 -1.08 5.79
N LEU A 353 -22.08 -0.20 5.80
CA LEU A 353 -21.96 1.13 5.19
C LEU A 353 -20.89 1.97 5.89
N LEU A 354 -20.77 1.85 7.21
CA LEU A 354 -19.74 2.52 8.00
C LEU A 354 -18.36 1.93 7.66
N ALA A 355 -18.26 0.59 7.59
CA ALA A 355 -17.03 -0.10 7.17
C ALA A 355 -16.58 0.32 5.75
N ASN A 356 -17.53 0.58 4.85
CA ASN A 356 -17.24 1.03 3.49
C ASN A 356 -16.72 2.47 3.41
N GLN A 357 -17.08 3.31 4.37
CA GLN A 357 -16.65 4.70 4.42
C GLN A 357 -15.42 4.92 5.32
N PHE A 358 -15.08 3.94 6.16
CA PHE A 358 -13.93 3.99 7.06
C PHE A 358 -12.63 3.65 6.30
N PRO A 359 -11.73 4.63 6.09
CA PRO A 359 -10.47 4.39 5.42
C PRO A 359 -9.47 3.74 6.37
N LEU A 360 -8.83 2.66 5.91
CA LEU A 360 -7.71 2.04 6.59
C LEU A 360 -6.42 2.76 6.21
N ALA A 361 -5.52 2.86 7.19
CA ALA A 361 -4.17 3.39 7.00
C ALA A 361 -3.18 2.24 6.79
N SER A 362 -2.03 2.56 6.21
CA SER A 362 -0.95 1.60 6.06
C SER A 362 -0.57 0.98 7.41
N LYS A 363 -0.39 -0.35 7.43
CA LYS A 363 -0.03 -1.13 8.62
C LYS A 363 -1.07 -1.14 9.73
N ASP A 364 -2.31 -0.72 9.46
CA ASP A 364 -3.43 -0.99 10.37
C ASP A 364 -3.60 -2.51 10.57
N ILE A 365 -4.11 -2.90 11.74
CA ILE A 365 -4.49 -4.27 12.03
C ILE A 365 -6.00 -4.31 12.23
N VAL A 366 -6.69 -5.02 11.35
CA VAL A 366 -8.11 -5.36 11.51
C VAL A 366 -8.19 -6.69 12.25
N TYR A 367 -8.82 -6.67 13.42
CA TYR A 367 -8.97 -7.83 14.28
C TYR A 367 -10.46 -8.13 14.50
N VAL A 368 -10.85 -9.39 14.23
CA VAL A 368 -12.21 -9.88 14.50
C VAL A 368 -12.17 -10.85 15.66
N ASP A 369 -12.87 -10.54 16.75
CA ASP A 369 -12.93 -11.41 17.93
C ASP A 369 -13.87 -12.62 17.71
N ASN A 370 -13.78 -13.61 18.58
CA ASN A 370 -14.64 -14.79 18.61
C ASN A 370 -15.85 -14.61 19.54
N THR A 371 -16.87 -15.45 19.36
CA THR A 371 -17.96 -15.54 20.34
C THR A 371 -17.49 -16.25 21.62
N GLY A 372 -18.05 -15.86 22.78
CA GLY A 372 -17.80 -16.55 24.05
C GLY A 372 -18.16 -18.05 24.05
N LEU A 373 -19.08 -18.46 23.16
CA LEU A 373 -19.49 -19.86 23.03
C LEU A 373 -18.47 -20.72 22.27
N VAL A 374 -17.75 -20.14 21.30
CA VAL A 374 -16.68 -20.81 20.56
C VAL A 374 -15.44 -21.01 21.43
N ARG A 375 -15.19 -20.08 22.35
CA ARG A 375 -14.22 -20.24 23.44
C ARG A 375 -14.53 -21.48 24.30
N ALA A 376 -15.78 -21.59 24.75
CA ALA A 376 -16.23 -22.74 25.53
C ALA A 376 -16.17 -24.07 24.74
N SER A 377 -16.51 -24.07 23.45
CA SER A 377 -16.44 -25.27 22.62
C SER A 377 -15.00 -25.71 22.31
N ARG A 378 -14.05 -24.78 22.17
CA ARG A 378 -12.61 -25.10 22.01
C ARG A 378 -12.06 -25.78 23.27
N VAL A 379 -12.43 -25.31 24.46
CA VAL A 379 -12.11 -25.96 25.74
C VAL A 379 -12.73 -27.35 25.80
N LEU A 380 -14.01 -27.49 25.43
CA LEU A 380 -14.68 -28.79 25.44
C LEU A 380 -14.01 -29.79 24.49
N ASN A 381 -13.64 -29.36 23.28
CA ASN A 381 -12.95 -30.20 22.29
C ASN A 381 -11.55 -30.64 22.74
N LEU A 382 -10.85 -29.83 23.55
CA LEU A 382 -9.59 -30.22 24.19
C LEU A 382 -9.79 -31.29 25.29
N LEU A 383 -10.97 -31.32 25.90
CA LEU A 383 -11.33 -32.29 26.95
C LEU A 383 -11.93 -33.59 26.39
N LEU A 384 -12.50 -33.57 25.18
CA LEU A 384 -13.11 -34.74 24.54
C LEU A 384 -12.19 -35.98 24.49
N PRO A 385 -10.88 -35.89 24.15
CA PRO A 385 -9.97 -37.03 24.18
C PRO A 385 -9.80 -37.64 25.58
N ALA A 386 -9.78 -36.81 26.62
CA ALA A 386 -9.65 -37.29 28.00
C ALA A 386 -10.96 -37.93 28.50
N ILE A 387 -12.10 -37.37 28.11
CA ILE A 387 -13.42 -37.89 28.44
C ILE A 387 -13.66 -39.24 27.74
N SER A 388 -13.31 -39.35 26.45
CA SER A 388 -13.43 -40.61 25.71
C SER A 388 -12.48 -41.67 26.26
N ALA A 389 -11.22 -41.33 26.55
CA ALA A 389 -10.28 -42.24 27.19
C ALA A 389 -10.76 -42.72 28.58
N GLY A 390 -11.36 -41.83 29.39
CA GLY A 390 -11.94 -42.19 30.68
C GLY A 390 -13.16 -43.11 30.56
N LEU A 391 -14.04 -42.86 29.58
CA LEU A 391 -15.19 -43.72 29.29
C LEU A 391 -14.78 -45.10 28.79
N THR A 392 -13.80 -45.17 27.88
CA THR A 392 -13.23 -46.44 27.42
C THR A 392 -12.54 -47.18 28.56
N GLY A 393 -11.78 -46.49 29.41
CA GLY A 393 -11.16 -47.08 30.60
C GLY A 393 -12.19 -47.67 31.57
N ALA A 394 -13.27 -46.95 31.86
CA ALA A 394 -14.35 -47.42 32.73
C ALA A 394 -15.11 -48.64 32.17
N LEU A 395 -15.25 -48.72 30.84
CA LEU A 395 -15.86 -49.86 30.14
C LEU A 395 -14.94 -51.09 30.11
N VAL A 396 -13.62 -50.92 30.09
CA VAL A 396 -12.64 -52.02 30.09
C VAL A 396 -12.41 -52.58 31.50
N THR A 397 -12.62 -51.79 32.54
CA THR A 397 -12.51 -52.24 33.95
C THR A 397 -13.76 -52.94 34.51
N LYS A 398 -14.78 -53.16 33.69
CA LYS A 398 -16.05 -53.80 34.06
C LYS A 398 -16.20 -55.12 33.31
#